data_AF-A0A3B9D1R8-F1
#
_entry.id   AF-A0A3B9D1R8-F1
#
_cell.length_a   1.000
_cell.length_b   1.000
_cell.length_c   1.000
_cell.angle_alpha   90.00
_cell.angle_beta   90.00
_cell.angle_gamma   90.00
#
_symmetry.space_group_name_H-M   'P 1'
#
loop_
_entity.id
_entity.type
_entity.pdbx_description
1 polymer ?
#
loop_
_entity_poly.entity_id
_entity_poly.type
_entity_poly.pdbx_seq_one_letter_code
_entity_poly.pdbx_strand_id
1 'polypeptide(L)'
;MVPCESVDRQALTFEGRQSVRRTPAKRWLKPFLKIEDGATGVLKKKLRPVFGWTLMAVVMLTCVSTQAGDDISVPSEVVGILNESCVSCHGADQTEGDIRLDAIAGLKLENRLDVLNRALEKTWFQQMPPEDADPLSDEHRQVLTTWLKSELRKHNASKLEEKLQRPEYGNYVDHDALFSGEHAELPGFTWDRRWLISEFIFDARFNRILNHQVHKTIDGRRQYVIGDNNRRANLTNPFLLPTNSGVRYYANETLNGGHLLTMIMNAREAADYMIYLTTRDRRYLPAIGEMMSQEWEHDKILATRENFLKTHIARVLQDLYGNEHESLLPAFIPVKVKPLNSGDGTATKKAPFHAANPGNQELVLIFRTMRRNEQEGQPDEELIRRCEREWFNFGDDERRIQARVTFLTNYMQEWRDVIKQHRY
;
A
#
# COMPACT_ATOMS: atom_id res chain seq x y z
N MET A 1 -5.61 -22.10 53.46
CA MET A 1 -6.06 -23.31 52.72
C MET A 1 -7.57 -23.27 52.62
N VAL A 2 -8.06 -22.82 51.47
CA VAL A 2 -9.42 -23.00 50.96
C VAL A 2 -9.21 -23.30 49.47
N PRO A 3 -9.76 -24.37 48.89
CA PRO A 3 -9.43 -24.77 47.52
C PRO A 3 -10.17 -23.91 46.51
N CYS A 4 -9.45 -23.51 45.46
CA CYS A 4 -9.98 -22.80 44.30
C CYS A 4 -10.62 -23.83 43.36
N GLU A 5 -11.95 -23.82 43.24
CA GLU A 5 -12.68 -24.61 42.26
C GLU A 5 -12.43 -24.10 40.84
N SER A 6 -12.41 -25.07 39.93
CA SER A 6 -12.13 -24.95 38.49
C SER A 6 -13.08 -23.99 37.77
N VAL A 7 -12.53 -22.95 37.15
CA VAL A 7 -13.26 -22.12 36.20
C VAL A 7 -13.26 -22.79 34.83
N ASP A 8 -14.45 -23.21 34.41
CA ASP A 8 -14.76 -23.74 33.08
C ASP A 8 -14.40 -22.75 31.96
N ARG A 9 -13.77 -23.27 30.91
CA ARG A 9 -13.55 -22.57 29.63
C ARG A 9 -14.87 -22.42 28.89
N GLN A 10 -15.54 -21.28 29.05
CA GLN A 10 -16.60 -20.89 28.11
C GLN A 10 -15.98 -20.22 26.88
N ALA A 11 -16.26 -20.83 25.73
CA ALA A 11 -15.96 -20.31 24.40
C ALA A 11 -16.76 -19.03 24.14
N LEU A 12 -16.05 -17.93 23.87
CA LEU A 12 -16.66 -16.70 23.36
C LEU A 12 -17.11 -16.92 21.91
N THR A 13 -18.37 -17.27 21.72
CA THR A 13 -19.07 -17.17 20.44
C THR A 13 -19.44 -15.72 20.17
N PHE A 14 -18.80 -15.11 19.17
CA PHE A 14 -19.08 -13.75 18.72
C PHE A 14 -20.27 -13.78 17.75
N GLU A 15 -21.50 -13.71 18.26
CA GLU A 15 -22.70 -13.54 17.43
C GLU A 15 -22.84 -12.08 17.00
N GLY A 16 -22.19 -11.72 15.89
CA GLY A 16 -22.42 -10.47 15.18
C GLY A 16 -23.78 -10.50 14.48
N ARG A 17 -24.79 -9.88 15.07
CA ARG A 17 -26.12 -9.66 14.48
C ARG A 17 -26.02 -8.64 13.32
N GLN A 18 -25.72 -9.12 12.09
CA GLN A 18 -25.82 -8.30 10.88
C GLN A 18 -27.28 -8.22 10.42
N SER A 19 -27.92 -7.06 10.58
CA SER A 19 -29.20 -6.76 9.93
C SER A 19 -28.97 -6.48 8.45
N VAL A 20 -29.01 -7.52 7.61
CA VAL A 20 -28.96 -7.40 6.15
C VAL A 20 -30.34 -6.98 5.64
N ARG A 21 -30.53 -5.69 5.35
CA ARG A 21 -31.65 -5.24 4.49
C ARG A 21 -31.36 -5.71 3.06
N ARG A 22 -32.08 -6.73 2.61
CA ARG A 22 -32.06 -7.21 1.22
C ARG A 22 -32.79 -6.20 0.31
N THR A 23 -32.05 -5.53 -0.57
CA THR A 23 -32.62 -4.89 -1.78
C THR A 23 -32.41 -5.82 -2.98
N PRO A 24 -33.40 -5.96 -3.89
CA PRO A 24 -33.34 -6.95 -4.95
C PRO A 24 -32.46 -6.49 -6.12
N ALA A 25 -31.57 -7.39 -6.56
CA ALA A 25 -30.69 -7.22 -7.71
C ALA A 25 -31.47 -7.16 -9.02
N LYS A 26 -31.34 -6.06 -9.78
CA LYS A 26 -31.73 -5.98 -11.19
C LYS A 26 -30.51 -6.26 -12.08
N ARG A 27 -30.42 -7.52 -12.48
CA ARG A 27 -30.00 -8.07 -13.79
C ARG A 27 -29.55 -7.05 -14.84
N TRP A 28 -28.24 -7.01 -15.14
CA TRP A 28 -27.71 -6.74 -16.47
C TRP A 28 -26.51 -7.66 -16.72
N LEU A 29 -26.60 -8.42 -17.81
CA LEU A 29 -25.67 -9.46 -18.22
C LEU A 29 -25.38 -9.21 -19.70
N LYS A 30 -24.08 -9.32 -20.06
CA LYS A 30 -23.47 -9.50 -21.40
C LYS A 30 -22.90 -8.23 -22.09
N PRO A 31 -21.96 -8.39 -23.06
CA PRO A 31 -20.51 -8.39 -22.79
C PRO A 31 -19.77 -7.46 -23.79
N PHE A 32 -18.46 -7.26 -23.71
CA PHE A 32 -17.65 -7.07 -24.92
C PHE A 32 -16.15 -7.22 -24.61
N LEU A 33 -15.59 -8.31 -25.13
CA LEU A 33 -14.18 -8.50 -25.39
C LEU A 33 -13.88 -7.88 -26.76
N LYS A 34 -12.84 -7.03 -26.86
CA LYS A 34 -11.99 -6.99 -28.06
C LYS A 34 -10.60 -6.45 -27.71
N ILE A 35 -9.61 -7.31 -27.89
CA ILE A 35 -8.18 -7.01 -27.98
C ILE A 35 -7.88 -6.73 -29.46
N GLU A 36 -7.03 -5.74 -29.75
CA GLU A 36 -6.08 -5.79 -30.87
C GLU A 36 -5.02 -4.68 -30.75
N ASP A 37 -3.85 -4.96 -31.33
CA ASP A 37 -2.54 -4.36 -31.13
C ASP A 37 -2.30 -3.01 -31.84
N GLY A 38 -1.13 -2.40 -31.60
CA GLY A 38 -0.40 -1.76 -32.70
C GLY A 38 0.17 -0.36 -32.46
N ALA A 39 1.49 -0.28 -32.54
CA ALA A 39 2.34 0.90 -32.38
C ALA A 39 2.20 2.02 -33.44
N THR A 40 2.80 3.16 -33.08
CA THR A 40 3.42 4.23 -33.92
C THR A 40 2.59 5.42 -34.40
N GLY A 41 3.22 6.61 -34.31
CA GLY A 41 3.22 7.54 -35.44
C GLY A 41 2.56 8.91 -35.23
N VAL A 42 3.39 9.91 -34.90
CA VAL A 42 3.10 11.35 -34.99
C VAL A 42 2.69 11.74 -36.41
N LEU A 43 1.56 12.45 -36.58
CA LEU A 43 1.37 13.37 -37.70
C LEU A 43 0.34 14.47 -37.39
N LYS A 44 0.86 15.70 -37.30
CA LYS A 44 0.11 16.96 -37.34
C LYS A 44 -0.64 17.05 -38.66
N LYS A 45 -1.93 17.38 -38.64
CA LYS A 45 -2.58 18.14 -39.74
C LYS A 45 -3.79 18.92 -39.22
N LYS A 46 -3.70 20.23 -39.44
CA LYS A 46 -4.77 21.23 -39.29
C LYS A 46 -5.98 20.82 -40.13
N LEU A 47 -7.19 20.95 -39.58
CA LEU A 47 -8.40 21.27 -40.34
C LEU A 47 -9.44 21.91 -39.39
N ARG A 48 -9.88 23.13 -39.74
CA ARG A 48 -11.12 23.79 -39.30
C ARG A 48 -11.83 24.22 -40.60
N PRO A 49 -13.10 24.65 -40.59
CA PRO A 49 -14.27 24.25 -39.79
C PRO A 49 -15.50 24.03 -40.70
N VAL A 50 -16.58 23.39 -40.21
CA VAL A 50 -17.94 23.71 -40.73
C VAL A 50 -18.90 23.78 -39.55
N PHE A 51 -19.57 24.93 -39.48
CA PHE A 51 -20.64 25.30 -38.58
C PHE A 51 -21.83 24.33 -38.68
N GLY A 52 -22.29 23.84 -37.52
CA GLY A 52 -23.59 23.20 -37.37
C GLY A 52 -24.20 23.67 -36.06
N TRP A 53 -24.95 24.78 -36.12
CA TRP A 53 -25.72 25.29 -34.99
C TRP A 53 -26.83 24.30 -34.64
N THR A 54 -26.67 23.61 -33.51
CA THR A 54 -27.79 23.03 -32.78
C THR A 54 -27.76 23.57 -31.37
N LEU A 55 -28.76 24.43 -31.13
CA LEU A 55 -29.06 25.14 -29.89
C LEU A 55 -29.48 24.11 -28.83
N MET A 56 -28.52 23.59 -28.06
CA MET A 56 -28.83 22.82 -26.85
C MET A 56 -28.88 23.81 -25.69
N ALA A 57 -30.10 24.16 -25.27
CA ALA A 57 -30.34 25.02 -24.12
C ALA A 57 -29.76 24.35 -22.85
N VAL A 58 -28.57 24.79 -22.47
CA VAL A 58 -28.01 24.56 -21.14
C VAL A 58 -28.84 25.40 -20.19
N VAL A 59 -29.78 24.76 -19.48
CA VAL A 59 -30.32 25.30 -18.25
C VAL A 59 -29.18 25.35 -17.26
N MET A 60 -28.44 26.47 -17.25
CA MET A 60 -27.61 26.90 -16.14
C MET A 60 -28.55 27.07 -14.96
N LEU A 61 -28.72 25.99 -14.20
CA LEU A 61 -29.21 26.07 -12.84
C LEU A 61 -28.09 26.79 -12.07
N THR A 62 -28.17 28.11 -12.05
CA THR A 62 -27.42 28.93 -11.11
C THR A 62 -27.89 28.51 -9.72
N CYS A 63 -27.14 27.60 -9.10
CA CYS A 63 -27.08 27.54 -7.66
C CYS A 63 -26.61 28.93 -7.22
N VAL A 64 -27.56 29.79 -6.89
CA VAL A 64 -27.33 30.88 -5.96
C VAL A 64 -26.94 30.17 -4.67
N SER A 65 -25.64 29.98 -4.48
CA SER A 65 -25.08 29.80 -3.15
C SER A 65 -25.52 31.02 -2.38
N THR A 66 -26.53 30.84 -1.53
CA THR A 66 -26.86 31.82 -0.51
C THR A 66 -25.62 31.94 0.34
N GLN A 67 -24.81 32.98 0.11
CA GLN A 67 -23.80 33.40 1.07
C GLN A 67 -24.58 33.67 2.35
N ALA A 68 -24.43 32.79 3.34
CA ALA A 68 -24.71 33.15 4.71
C ALA A 68 -23.89 34.43 4.97
N GLY A 69 -24.54 35.49 5.45
CA GLY A 69 -23.89 36.79 5.59
C GLY A 69 -22.59 36.66 6.38
N ASP A 70 -21.52 37.28 5.87
CA ASP A 70 -20.18 37.36 6.47
C ASP A 70 -20.16 38.11 7.82
N ASP A 71 -21.32 38.49 8.36
CA ASP A 71 -21.42 39.32 9.53
C ASP A 71 -21.65 38.49 10.81
N ILE A 72 -20.67 38.53 11.69
CA ILE A 72 -20.74 37.92 13.02
C ILE A 72 -21.43 38.90 13.95
N SER A 73 -22.67 38.58 14.31
CA SER A 73 -23.45 39.39 15.25
C SER A 73 -23.11 39.02 16.69
N VAL A 74 -22.66 40.01 17.46
CA VAL A 74 -22.34 39.87 18.89
C VAL A 74 -23.51 40.44 19.71
N PRO A 75 -24.22 39.63 20.52
CA PRO A 75 -25.28 40.09 21.41
C PRO A 75 -24.75 41.12 22.42
N SER A 76 -25.60 42.07 22.83
CA SER A 76 -25.22 43.14 23.77
C SER A 76 -24.71 42.60 25.13
N GLU A 77 -25.27 41.48 25.58
CA GLU A 77 -24.84 40.79 26.80
C GLU A 77 -23.41 40.25 26.67
N VAL A 78 -23.07 39.64 25.53
CA VAL A 78 -21.72 39.16 25.23
C VAL A 78 -20.74 40.32 25.11
N VAL A 79 -21.15 41.45 24.50
CA VAL A 79 -20.33 42.67 24.45
C VAL A 79 -20.00 43.18 25.86
N GLY A 80 -20.96 43.12 26.79
CA GLY A 80 -20.74 43.46 28.19
C GLY A 80 -19.64 42.60 28.82
N ILE A 81 -19.76 41.28 28.70
CA ILE A 81 -18.80 40.30 29.24
C ILE A 81 -17.40 40.51 28.63
N LEU A 82 -17.30 40.72 27.30
CA LEU A 82 -16.02 40.93 26.63
C LEU A 82 -15.32 42.21 27.12
N ASN A 83 -16.08 43.30 27.30
CA ASN A 83 -15.52 44.56 27.78
C ASN A 83 -15.06 44.48 29.24
N GLU A 84 -15.80 43.75 30.07
CA GLU A 84 -15.48 43.60 31.50
C GLU A 84 -14.28 42.67 31.73
N SER A 85 -14.23 41.52 31.05
CA SER A 85 -13.30 40.43 31.41
C SER A 85 -12.27 40.07 30.34
N CYS A 86 -12.32 40.66 29.13
CA CYS A 86 -11.43 40.26 28.03
C CYS A 86 -10.65 41.42 27.39
N VAL A 87 -11.25 42.60 27.27
CA VAL A 87 -10.64 43.74 26.54
C VAL A 87 -9.45 44.36 27.28
N SER A 88 -9.35 44.22 28.60
CA SER A 88 -8.20 44.69 29.39
C SER A 88 -6.87 44.06 28.92
N CYS A 89 -6.88 42.77 28.57
CA CYS A 89 -5.71 42.01 28.10
C CYS A 89 -5.65 41.86 26.56
N HIS A 90 -6.78 42.00 25.87
CA HIS A 90 -6.90 41.81 24.41
C HIS A 90 -7.42 43.06 23.66
N GLY A 91 -7.10 44.25 24.16
CA GLY A 91 -7.57 45.54 23.64
C GLY A 91 -6.48 46.39 22.99
N ALA A 92 -6.72 47.70 22.91
CA ALA A 92 -5.81 48.66 22.28
C ALA A 92 -4.41 48.68 22.89
N ASP A 93 -4.36 48.59 24.22
CA ASP A 93 -3.18 48.83 25.02
C ASP A 93 -2.40 47.55 25.34
N GLN A 94 -3.05 46.38 25.29
CA GLN A 94 -2.45 45.08 25.56
C GLN A 94 -2.94 44.02 24.56
N THR A 95 -2.02 43.19 24.07
CA THR A 95 -2.27 42.23 22.98
C THR A 95 -1.83 40.82 23.36
N GLU A 96 -2.32 40.32 24.50
CA GLU A 96 -1.92 39.01 24.99
C GLU A 96 -2.25 37.90 23.99
N GLY A 97 -1.34 36.94 23.86
CA GLY A 97 -1.49 35.82 22.91
C GLY A 97 -1.61 36.24 21.44
N ASP A 98 -1.19 37.46 21.10
CA ASP A 98 -1.28 38.08 19.78
C ASP A 98 -2.74 38.15 19.25
N ILE A 99 -3.68 38.39 20.17
CA ILE A 99 -5.12 38.54 19.86
C ILE A 99 -5.60 39.94 20.25
N ARG A 100 -6.30 40.58 19.30
CA ARG A 100 -6.98 41.87 19.45
C ARG A 100 -8.47 41.72 19.20
N LEU A 101 -9.28 41.86 20.24
CA LEU A 101 -10.74 41.68 20.16
C LEU A 101 -11.45 42.94 19.64
N ASP A 102 -10.90 44.12 19.89
CA ASP A 102 -11.43 45.42 19.42
C ASP A 102 -11.35 45.60 17.90
N ALA A 103 -10.36 44.99 17.25
CA ALA A 103 -10.11 45.07 15.81
C ALA A 103 -10.56 43.82 15.03
N ILE A 104 -11.20 42.84 15.70
CA ILE A 104 -11.54 41.54 15.10
C ILE A 104 -12.46 41.68 13.87
N ALA A 105 -13.31 42.71 13.83
CA ALA A 105 -14.22 42.97 12.70
C ALA A 105 -13.48 43.29 11.40
N GLY A 106 -12.24 43.80 11.47
CA GLY A 106 -11.42 44.11 10.29
C GLY A 106 -10.66 42.90 9.72
N LEU A 107 -10.70 41.75 10.40
CA LEU A 107 -10.05 40.53 9.92
C LEU A 107 -10.91 39.81 8.87
N LYS A 108 -10.26 39.06 7.99
CA LYS A 108 -10.96 38.11 7.11
C LYS A 108 -11.75 37.10 7.94
N LEU A 109 -12.89 36.64 7.43
CA LEU A 109 -13.78 35.70 8.13
C LEU A 109 -13.04 34.47 8.68
N GLU A 110 -12.16 33.87 7.88
CA GLU A 110 -11.32 32.74 8.27
C GLU A 110 -10.52 32.98 9.57
N ASN A 111 -9.91 34.16 9.71
CA ASN A 111 -9.14 34.55 10.88
C ASN A 111 -10.06 34.89 12.07
N ARG A 112 -11.24 35.49 11.81
CA ARG A 112 -12.25 35.74 12.86
C ARG A 112 -12.70 34.42 13.48
N LEU A 113 -13.02 33.42 12.65
CA LEU A 113 -13.45 32.10 13.10
C LEU A 113 -12.33 31.35 13.85
N ASP A 114 -11.07 31.55 13.49
CA ASP A 114 -9.96 30.97 14.24
C ASP A 114 -9.81 31.58 15.64
N VAL A 115 -9.93 32.92 15.76
CA VAL A 115 -9.95 33.61 17.06
C VAL A 115 -11.14 33.15 17.91
N LEU A 116 -12.33 33.02 17.34
CA LEU A 116 -13.51 32.51 18.07
C LEU A 116 -13.32 31.06 18.53
N ASN A 117 -12.69 30.20 17.73
CA ASN A 117 -12.35 28.83 18.15
C ASN A 117 -11.36 28.83 19.34
N ARG A 118 -10.33 29.68 19.29
CA ARG A 118 -9.36 29.83 20.38
C ARG A 118 -10.02 30.36 21.65
N ALA A 119 -10.87 31.38 21.53
CA ALA A 119 -11.63 31.94 22.65
C ALA A 119 -12.56 30.89 23.26
N LEU A 120 -13.28 30.12 22.44
CA LEU A 120 -14.15 29.04 22.90
C LEU A 120 -13.36 27.98 23.67
N GLU A 121 -12.23 27.53 23.12
CA GLU A 121 -11.39 26.51 23.75
C GLU A 121 -10.85 26.97 25.11
N LYS A 122 -10.31 28.19 25.19
CA LYS A 122 -9.74 28.74 26.43
C LYS A 122 -10.80 28.99 27.50
N THR A 123 -11.95 29.52 27.09
CA THR A 123 -13.09 29.76 27.99
C THR A 123 -13.67 28.43 28.49
N TRP A 124 -13.79 27.43 27.62
CA TRP A 124 -14.31 26.11 27.97
C TRP A 124 -13.42 25.36 28.95
N PHE A 125 -12.10 25.37 28.72
CA PHE A 125 -11.14 24.73 29.63
C PHE A 125 -10.76 25.59 30.84
N GLN A 126 -11.45 26.71 31.07
CA GLN A 126 -11.20 27.62 32.20
C GLN A 126 -9.75 28.11 32.25
N GLN A 127 -9.11 28.27 31.09
CA GLN A 127 -7.73 28.77 30.95
C GLN A 127 -7.70 30.28 30.69
N MET A 128 -8.87 30.91 30.61
CA MET A 128 -9.06 32.34 30.50
C MET A 128 -10.25 32.75 31.36
N PRO A 129 -10.17 33.87 32.10
CA PRO A 129 -9.04 34.80 32.24
C PRO A 129 -7.79 34.18 32.92
N PRO A 130 -6.59 34.78 32.78
CA PRO A 130 -5.38 34.28 33.44
C PRO A 130 -5.47 34.35 34.97
N GLU A 131 -4.58 33.66 35.68
CA GLU A 131 -4.63 33.55 37.16
C GLU A 131 -4.50 34.91 37.88
N ASP A 132 -3.92 35.91 37.23
CA ASP A 132 -3.73 37.27 37.72
C ASP A 132 -4.86 38.24 37.33
N ALA A 133 -5.89 37.77 36.64
CA ALA A 133 -7.10 38.51 36.30
C ALA A 133 -8.32 38.00 37.07
N ASP A 134 -9.37 38.82 37.14
CA ASP A 134 -10.61 38.45 37.80
C ASP A 134 -11.26 37.23 37.10
N PRO A 135 -11.65 36.18 37.86
CA PRO A 135 -12.19 34.97 37.27
C PRO A 135 -13.57 35.21 36.65
N LEU A 136 -13.82 34.58 35.51
CA LEU A 136 -15.13 34.61 34.87
C LEU A 136 -16.12 33.74 35.64
N SER A 137 -17.27 34.32 36.02
CA SER A 137 -18.38 33.58 36.66
C SER A 137 -18.90 32.47 35.75
N ASP A 138 -19.46 31.41 36.34
CA ASP A 138 -19.99 30.27 35.57
C ASP A 138 -21.15 30.70 34.65
N GLU A 139 -21.95 31.67 35.07
CA GLU A 139 -23.04 32.26 34.29
C GLU A 139 -22.49 33.00 33.05
N HIS A 140 -21.52 33.90 33.23
CA HIS A 140 -20.88 34.61 32.11
C HIS A 140 -20.16 33.64 31.16
N ARG A 141 -19.51 32.61 31.71
CA ARG A 141 -18.87 31.55 30.93
C ARG A 141 -19.87 30.77 30.09
N GLN A 142 -21.02 30.42 30.65
CA GLN A 142 -22.08 29.70 29.94
C GLN A 142 -22.65 30.55 28.80
N VAL A 143 -22.93 31.84 29.04
CA VAL A 143 -23.41 32.78 28.01
C VAL A 143 -22.39 32.90 26.88
N LEU A 144 -21.12 33.15 27.22
CA LEU A 144 -20.04 33.33 26.25
C LEU A 144 -19.80 32.07 25.42
N THR A 145 -19.67 30.89 26.05
CA THR A 145 -19.44 29.62 25.34
C THR A 145 -20.63 29.21 24.48
N THR A 146 -21.86 29.48 24.92
CA THR A 146 -23.08 29.20 24.14
C THR A 146 -23.12 30.05 22.88
N TRP A 147 -22.85 31.36 23.00
CA TRP A 147 -22.78 32.25 21.85
C TRP A 147 -21.66 31.82 20.88
N LEU A 148 -20.44 31.61 21.37
CA LEU A 148 -19.31 31.17 20.56
C LEU A 148 -19.60 29.88 19.78
N LYS A 149 -20.15 28.86 20.44
CA LYS A 149 -20.57 27.60 19.79
C LYS A 149 -21.63 27.84 18.72
N SER A 150 -22.64 28.65 19.04
CA SER A 150 -23.74 28.93 18.10
C SER A 150 -23.24 29.62 16.83
N GLU A 151 -22.31 30.57 16.98
CA GLU A 151 -21.76 31.34 15.88
C GLU A 151 -20.82 30.48 15.02
N LEU A 152 -19.89 29.75 15.65
CA LEU A 152 -19.01 28.82 14.94
C LEU A 152 -19.80 27.74 14.18
N ARG A 153 -20.94 27.30 14.72
CA ARG A 153 -21.82 26.33 14.05
C ARG A 153 -22.51 26.90 12.82
N LYS A 154 -22.93 28.18 12.82
CA LYS A 154 -23.49 28.83 11.62
C LYS A 154 -22.52 28.81 10.43
N HIS A 155 -21.23 28.91 10.73
CA HIS A 155 -20.14 28.92 9.74
C HIS A 155 -19.50 27.54 9.48
N ASN A 156 -20.02 26.46 10.09
CA ASN A 156 -19.40 25.11 10.06
C ASN A 156 -17.92 25.09 10.47
N ALA A 157 -17.54 25.96 11.40
CA ALA A 157 -16.15 26.19 11.79
C ALA A 157 -15.81 25.70 13.21
N SER A 158 -16.76 25.06 13.91
CA SER A 158 -16.55 24.59 15.28
C SER A 158 -15.56 23.42 15.34
N LYS A 159 -14.46 23.59 16.09
CA LYS A 159 -13.41 22.56 16.24
C LYS A 159 -13.41 21.89 17.62
N LEU A 160 -14.09 22.48 18.61
CA LEU A 160 -14.03 22.02 20.01
C LEU A 160 -14.66 20.64 20.19
N GLU A 161 -15.81 20.39 19.55
CA GLU A 161 -16.54 19.12 19.70
C GLU A 161 -15.68 17.93 19.21
N GLU A 162 -14.93 18.10 18.13
CA GLU A 162 -14.02 17.08 17.62
C GLU A 162 -12.84 16.85 18.60
N LYS A 163 -12.29 17.93 19.17
CA LYS A 163 -11.22 17.83 20.18
C LYS A 163 -11.67 17.07 21.42
N LEU A 164 -12.88 17.34 21.93
CA LEU A 164 -13.44 16.68 23.11
C LEU A 164 -13.65 15.17 22.92
N GLN A 165 -13.76 14.67 21.68
CA GLN A 165 -13.83 13.24 21.40
C GLN A 165 -12.48 12.53 21.50
N ARG A 166 -11.36 13.26 21.51
CA ARG A 166 -10.01 12.69 21.54
C ARG A 166 -9.67 12.22 22.95
N PRO A 167 -8.93 11.10 23.09
CA PRO A 167 -8.60 10.53 24.40
C PRO A 167 -7.83 11.50 25.31
N GLU A 168 -7.04 12.41 24.74
CA GLU A 168 -6.28 13.44 25.45
C GLU A 168 -7.18 14.39 26.26
N TYR A 169 -8.44 14.56 25.85
CA TYR A 169 -9.39 15.45 26.50
C TYR A 169 -10.39 14.73 27.41
N GLY A 170 -10.23 13.41 27.61
CA GLY A 170 -11.12 12.62 28.47
C GLY A 170 -11.18 13.11 29.93
N ASN A 171 -10.12 13.78 30.39
CA ASN A 171 -10.05 14.33 31.76
C ASN A 171 -10.83 15.65 31.94
N TYR A 172 -11.32 16.27 30.86
CA TYR A 172 -12.14 17.50 30.94
C TYR A 172 -13.64 17.20 31.01
N VAL A 173 -14.02 15.95 31.25
CA VAL A 173 -15.39 15.59 31.61
C VAL A 173 -15.63 16.05 33.05
N ASP A 174 -16.82 16.56 33.33
CA ASP A 174 -17.25 16.91 34.68
C ASP A 174 -17.35 15.62 35.52
N HIS A 175 -16.41 15.46 36.46
CA HIS A 175 -16.31 14.27 37.29
C HIS A 175 -17.43 14.23 38.33
N ASP A 176 -17.85 15.38 38.85
CA ASP A 176 -18.94 15.44 39.83
C ASP A 176 -20.25 15.02 39.17
N ALA A 177 -20.54 15.52 37.97
CA ALA A 177 -21.70 15.07 37.20
C ALA A 177 -21.61 13.58 36.80
N LEU A 178 -20.41 13.08 36.50
CA LEU A 178 -20.19 11.67 36.13
C LEU A 178 -20.40 10.71 37.31
N PHE A 179 -20.04 11.13 38.53
CA PHE A 179 -20.07 10.28 39.73
C PHE A 179 -21.18 10.65 40.74
N SER A 180 -22.01 11.66 40.47
CA SER A 180 -23.12 12.08 41.34
C SER A 180 -24.22 11.02 41.48
N GLY A 181 -24.32 10.10 40.52
CA GLY A 181 -25.42 9.15 40.40
C GLY A 181 -26.68 9.72 39.75
N GLU A 182 -26.72 11.02 39.43
CA GLU A 182 -27.87 11.68 38.78
C GLU A 182 -28.23 11.03 37.43
N HIS A 183 -27.22 10.55 36.72
CA HIS A 183 -27.34 9.95 35.39
C HIS A 183 -27.35 8.42 35.40
N ALA A 184 -27.50 7.77 36.57
CA ALA A 184 -27.41 6.30 36.69
C ALA A 184 -28.47 5.55 35.87
N GLU A 185 -29.65 6.14 35.67
CA GLU A 185 -30.75 5.57 34.88
C GLU A 185 -30.58 5.75 33.37
N LEU A 186 -29.63 6.58 32.93
CA LEU A 186 -29.35 6.77 31.51
C LEU A 186 -28.48 5.63 30.98
N PRO A 187 -28.79 5.07 29.79
CA PRO A 187 -27.94 4.06 29.20
C PRO A 187 -26.56 4.64 28.88
N GLY A 188 -25.52 4.01 29.39
CA GLY A 188 -24.14 4.33 29.03
C GLY A 188 -23.95 4.13 27.52
N PHE A 189 -23.52 5.19 26.82
CA PHE A 189 -23.22 5.13 25.40
C PHE A 189 -21.89 5.83 25.12
N THR A 190 -21.15 5.30 24.14
CA THR A 190 -19.99 5.98 23.57
C THR A 190 -20.09 5.91 22.05
N TRP A 191 -19.70 6.99 21.37
CA TRP A 191 -19.61 7.00 19.91
C TRP A 191 -18.65 5.92 19.38
N ASP A 192 -18.89 5.49 18.16
CA ASP A 192 -18.01 4.56 17.46
C ASP A 192 -16.61 5.17 17.31
N ARG A 193 -15.60 4.44 17.78
CA ARG A 193 -14.20 4.86 17.71
C ARG A 193 -13.46 4.00 16.72
N ARG A 194 -12.55 4.63 15.98
CA ARG A 194 -11.62 3.93 15.09
C ARG A 194 -10.30 3.70 15.82
N TRP A 195 -9.85 2.45 15.79
CA TRP A 195 -8.60 2.02 16.41
C TRP A 195 -7.61 1.56 15.32
N LEU A 196 -6.39 2.07 15.40
CA LEU A 196 -5.27 1.62 14.58
C LEU A 196 -4.81 0.24 15.04
N ILE A 197 -4.30 -0.55 14.10
CA ILE A 197 -3.75 -1.88 14.36
C ILE A 197 -2.23 -1.75 14.45
N SER A 198 -1.61 -2.24 15.53
CA SER A 198 -0.14 -2.27 15.61
C SER A 198 0.45 -3.15 14.51
N GLU A 199 1.68 -2.85 14.13
CA GLU A 199 2.47 -3.68 13.22
C GLU A 199 2.52 -5.13 13.68
N PHE A 200 2.73 -5.36 14.98
CA PHE A 200 2.71 -6.72 15.53
C PHE A 200 1.39 -7.46 15.27
N ILE A 201 0.24 -6.83 15.52
CA ILE A 201 -1.07 -7.46 15.30
C ILE A 201 -1.32 -7.64 13.80
N PHE A 202 -0.94 -6.65 12.98
CA PHE A 202 -1.01 -6.72 11.53
C PHE A 202 -0.25 -7.93 11.00
N ASP A 203 1.03 -8.06 11.39
CA ASP A 203 1.90 -9.16 10.98
C ASP A 203 1.40 -10.50 11.50
N ALA A 204 0.96 -10.57 12.76
CA ALA A 204 0.38 -11.78 13.34
C ALA A 204 -0.85 -12.25 12.56
N ARG A 205 -1.72 -11.31 12.16
CA ARG A 205 -2.93 -11.60 11.39
C ARG A 205 -2.60 -12.10 10.00
N PHE A 206 -1.71 -11.42 9.28
CA PHE A 206 -1.30 -11.85 7.94
C PHE A 206 -0.51 -13.15 7.98
N ASN A 207 0.29 -13.40 9.01
CA ASN A 207 0.98 -14.67 9.17
C ASN A 207 -0.01 -15.83 9.31
N ARG A 208 -1.10 -15.63 10.07
CA ARG A 208 -2.17 -16.62 10.15
C ARG A 208 -2.86 -16.83 8.81
N ILE A 209 -3.20 -15.74 8.10
CA ILE A 209 -3.84 -15.83 6.78
C ILE A 209 -2.93 -16.61 5.84
N LEU A 210 -1.67 -16.20 5.69
CA LEU A 210 -0.72 -16.74 4.72
C LEU A 210 -0.01 -18.03 5.19
N ASN A 211 -0.58 -18.72 6.19
CA ASN A 211 -0.03 -19.95 6.79
C ASN A 211 1.48 -19.86 7.07
N HIS A 212 1.93 -18.70 7.52
CA HIS A 212 3.33 -18.42 7.80
C HIS A 212 3.61 -18.68 9.28
N GLN A 213 4.37 -19.75 9.54
CA GLN A 213 4.79 -20.13 10.89
C GLN A 213 6.28 -19.90 11.05
N VAL A 214 6.64 -18.89 11.85
CA VAL A 214 8.02 -18.56 12.14
C VAL A 214 8.45 -19.20 13.44
N HIS A 215 9.61 -19.84 13.40
CA HIS A 215 10.32 -20.25 14.59
C HIS A 215 11.67 -19.55 14.61
N LYS A 216 12.02 -18.93 15.75
CA LYS A 216 13.35 -18.37 15.98
C LYS A 216 14.03 -19.12 17.12
N THR A 217 15.35 -19.17 17.09
CA THR A 217 16.15 -19.67 18.21
C THR A 217 16.42 -18.50 19.15
N ILE A 218 15.81 -18.54 20.33
CA ILE A 218 15.99 -17.55 21.41
C ILE A 218 16.60 -18.31 22.59
N ASP A 219 17.74 -17.86 23.08
CA ASP A 219 18.47 -18.50 24.18
C ASP A 219 18.73 -20.00 23.98
N GLY A 220 19.11 -20.38 22.76
CA GLY A 220 19.40 -21.77 22.38
C GLY A 220 18.16 -22.65 22.22
N ARG A 221 16.94 -22.13 22.40
CA ARG A 221 15.69 -22.88 22.24
C ARG A 221 14.90 -22.40 21.04
N ARG A 222 14.42 -23.33 20.22
CA ARG A 222 13.54 -23.04 19.08
C ARG A 222 12.13 -22.73 19.59
N GLN A 223 11.69 -21.49 19.42
CA GLN A 223 10.38 -21.01 19.88
C GLN A 223 9.55 -20.49 18.70
N TYR A 224 8.24 -20.67 18.77
CA TYR A 224 7.30 -20.05 17.82
C TYR A 224 7.21 -18.56 18.11
N VAL A 225 7.32 -17.74 17.07
CA VAL A 225 7.26 -16.27 17.18
C VAL A 225 6.05 -15.74 16.44
N ILE A 226 5.29 -14.89 17.11
CA ILE A 226 4.13 -14.18 16.56
C ILE A 226 4.60 -12.80 16.08
N GLY A 227 3.98 -12.28 15.02
CA GLY A 227 4.24 -10.91 14.55
C GLY A 227 5.57 -10.73 13.82
N ASP A 228 6.20 -11.82 13.35
CA ASP A 228 7.37 -11.71 12.48
C ASP A 228 6.96 -11.30 11.05
N ASN A 229 7.73 -10.43 10.42
CA ASN A 229 7.43 -9.91 9.09
C ASN A 229 8.27 -10.56 7.98
N ASN A 230 9.15 -11.52 8.29
CA ASN A 230 10.02 -12.19 7.31
C ASN A 230 9.29 -13.32 6.57
N ARG A 231 8.17 -12.95 5.96
CA ARG A 231 7.31 -13.79 5.13
C ARG A 231 7.61 -13.55 3.66
N ARG A 232 7.19 -14.48 2.80
CA ARG A 232 7.40 -14.38 1.34
C ARG A 232 6.59 -13.26 0.68
N ALA A 233 5.43 -12.92 1.25
CA ALA A 233 4.59 -11.81 0.77
C ALA A 233 5.02 -10.50 1.44
N ASN A 234 5.53 -9.55 0.66
CA ASN A 234 5.97 -8.28 1.21
C ASN A 234 4.75 -7.38 1.47
N LEU A 235 4.31 -7.30 2.74
CA LEU A 235 3.15 -6.51 3.13
C LEU A 235 3.57 -5.41 4.11
N THR A 236 3.04 -4.21 3.90
CA THR A 236 3.35 -3.01 4.67
C THR A 236 2.14 -2.58 5.49
N ASN A 237 2.28 -2.36 6.80
CA ASN A 237 1.16 -1.82 7.57
C ASN A 237 0.80 -0.42 7.04
N PRO A 238 -0.42 -0.18 6.53
CA PRO A 238 -0.83 1.13 6.04
C PRO A 238 -1.00 2.17 7.16
N PHE A 239 -1.00 1.74 8.43
CA PHE A 239 -1.25 2.60 9.59
C PHE A 239 -0.08 2.54 10.56
N LEU A 240 0.82 3.51 10.48
CA LEU A 240 1.91 3.63 11.44
C LEU A 240 1.39 4.24 12.74
N LEU A 241 1.81 3.67 13.87
CA LEU A 241 1.46 4.22 15.17
C LEU A 241 2.26 5.52 15.41
N PRO A 242 1.60 6.61 15.84
CA PRO A 242 2.28 7.86 16.15
C PRO A 242 3.30 7.66 17.28
N THR A 243 4.31 8.52 17.36
CA THR A 243 5.41 8.43 18.34
C THR A 243 5.14 9.15 19.67
N ASN A 244 3.96 9.74 19.83
CA ASN A 244 3.56 10.42 21.06
C ASN A 244 3.39 9.45 22.24
N SER A 245 3.56 9.98 23.46
CA SER A 245 3.22 9.28 24.69
C SER A 245 1.69 9.20 24.86
N GLY A 246 1.22 8.19 25.60
CA GLY A 246 -0.22 7.99 25.87
C GLY A 246 -0.90 7.01 24.90
N VAL A 247 -2.17 7.29 24.55
CA VAL A 247 -3.02 6.38 23.75
C VAL A 247 -2.68 6.50 22.26
N ARG A 248 -1.79 5.63 21.78
CA ARG A 248 -1.27 5.64 20.39
C ARG A 248 -2.18 5.00 19.34
N TYR A 249 -3.16 4.21 19.79
CA TYR A 249 -4.01 3.42 18.89
C TYR A 249 -5.24 4.19 18.40
N TYR A 250 -5.46 5.42 18.85
CA TYR A 250 -6.66 6.17 18.48
C TYR A 250 -6.49 6.83 17.10
N ALA A 251 -7.42 6.57 16.18
CA ALA A 251 -7.32 7.06 14.81
C ALA A 251 -8.02 8.42 14.63
N ASN A 252 -7.25 9.51 14.78
CA ASN A 252 -7.72 10.89 14.59
C ASN A 252 -7.76 11.31 13.11
N GLU A 253 -6.93 10.73 12.26
CA GLU A 253 -6.75 11.19 10.88
C GLU A 253 -7.75 10.57 9.91
N THR A 254 -7.97 11.27 8.79
CA THR A 254 -8.74 10.74 7.67
C THR A 254 -7.89 9.78 6.84
N LEU A 255 -8.54 8.77 6.24
CA LEU A 255 -7.87 7.86 5.32
C LEU A 255 -7.56 8.63 4.02
N ASN A 256 -6.31 8.63 3.60
CA ASN A 256 -5.87 9.28 2.37
C ASN A 256 -5.61 8.25 1.25
N GLY A 257 -5.31 8.74 0.04
CA GLY A 257 -5.02 7.88 -1.11
C GLY A 257 -3.78 7.00 -0.93
N GLY A 258 -2.80 7.42 -0.13
CA GLY A 258 -1.60 6.63 0.16
C GLY A 258 -1.90 5.39 1.00
N HIS A 259 -2.75 5.55 2.03
CA HIS A 259 -3.26 4.41 2.82
C HIS A 259 -4.02 3.42 1.93
N LEU A 260 -4.91 3.92 1.06
CA LEU A 260 -5.67 3.09 0.14
C LEU A 260 -4.76 2.31 -0.83
N LEU A 261 -3.78 2.98 -1.43
CA LEU A 261 -2.84 2.35 -2.36
C LEU A 261 -2.06 1.22 -1.69
N THR A 262 -1.59 1.46 -0.46
CA THR A 262 -0.88 0.45 0.34
C THR A 262 -1.79 -0.74 0.65
N MET A 263 -3.05 -0.50 1.01
CA MET A 263 -4.03 -1.57 1.26
C MET A 263 -4.31 -2.40 0.00
N ILE A 264 -4.47 -1.77 -1.16
CA ILE A 264 -4.69 -2.47 -2.44
C ILE A 264 -3.46 -3.31 -2.81
N MET A 265 -2.26 -2.76 -2.66
CA MET A 265 -1.01 -3.47 -2.92
C MET A 265 -0.89 -4.69 -2.00
N ASN A 266 -1.13 -4.53 -0.69
CA ASN A 266 -1.13 -5.64 0.25
C ASN A 266 -2.18 -6.71 -0.10
N ALA A 267 -3.38 -6.29 -0.52
CA ALA A 267 -4.43 -7.21 -0.91
C ALA A 267 -4.02 -8.05 -2.12
N ARG A 268 -3.37 -7.43 -3.11
CA ARG A 268 -2.81 -8.12 -4.28
C ARG A 268 -1.73 -9.11 -3.87
N GLU A 269 -0.71 -8.66 -3.14
CA GLU A 269 0.42 -9.51 -2.71
C GLU A 269 -0.05 -10.69 -1.85
N ALA A 270 -1.01 -10.45 -0.95
CA ALA A 270 -1.62 -11.51 -0.15
C ALA A 270 -2.40 -12.48 -1.04
N ALA A 271 -3.24 -12.00 -1.96
CA ALA A 271 -4.03 -12.85 -2.86
C ALA A 271 -3.13 -13.72 -3.74
N ASP A 272 -2.09 -13.14 -4.35
CA ASP A 272 -1.13 -13.87 -5.18
C ASP A 272 -0.45 -14.99 -4.39
N TYR A 273 -0.04 -14.71 -3.15
CA TYR A 273 0.55 -15.73 -2.28
C TYR A 273 -0.47 -16.78 -1.83
N MET A 274 -1.72 -16.39 -1.56
CA MET A 274 -2.81 -17.31 -1.23
C MET A 274 -3.11 -18.28 -2.38
N ILE A 275 -3.11 -17.78 -3.62
CA ILE A 275 -3.25 -18.62 -4.83
C ILE A 275 -2.07 -19.59 -4.92
N TYR A 276 -0.84 -19.11 -4.73
CA TYR A 276 0.35 -19.97 -4.68
C TYR A 276 0.28 -21.05 -3.59
N LEU A 277 -0.22 -20.75 -2.40
CA LEU A 277 -0.41 -21.76 -1.35
C LEU A 277 -1.43 -22.81 -1.77
N THR A 278 -2.48 -22.40 -2.47
CA THR A 278 -3.54 -23.29 -2.96
C THR A 278 -3.04 -24.25 -4.05
N THR A 279 -2.11 -23.82 -4.91
CA THR A 279 -1.47 -24.73 -5.88
C THR A 279 -0.66 -25.83 -5.20
N ARG A 280 -0.10 -25.56 -4.01
CA ARG A 280 0.67 -26.52 -3.21
C ARG A 280 -0.19 -27.43 -2.35
N ASP A 281 -1.22 -26.87 -1.72
CA ASP A 281 -2.20 -27.61 -0.92
C ASP A 281 -3.61 -27.11 -1.22
N ARG A 282 -4.38 -27.90 -1.98
CA ARG A 282 -5.77 -27.58 -2.35
C ARG A 282 -6.69 -27.41 -1.13
N ARG A 283 -6.32 -27.94 0.04
CA ARG A 283 -7.11 -27.80 1.28
C ARG A 283 -7.03 -26.40 1.88
N TYR A 284 -6.02 -25.61 1.51
CA TYR A 284 -5.83 -24.27 2.04
C TYR A 284 -6.98 -23.32 1.63
N LEU A 285 -7.33 -23.28 0.33
CA LEU A 285 -8.51 -22.59 -0.19
C LEU A 285 -9.22 -23.46 -1.24
N PRO A 286 -10.10 -24.38 -0.80
CA PRO A 286 -10.73 -25.35 -1.70
C PRO A 286 -11.51 -24.69 -2.85
N ALA A 287 -12.24 -23.61 -2.56
CA ALA A 287 -13.03 -22.89 -3.57
C ALA A 287 -12.15 -22.34 -4.71
N ILE A 288 -11.00 -21.75 -4.39
CA ILE A 288 -10.04 -21.27 -5.40
C ILE A 288 -9.44 -22.44 -6.17
N GLY A 289 -9.13 -23.54 -5.46
CA GLY A 289 -8.62 -24.75 -6.08
C GLY A 289 -9.57 -25.35 -7.12
N GLU A 290 -10.88 -25.31 -6.87
CA GLU A 290 -11.88 -25.75 -7.86
C GLU A 290 -12.03 -24.76 -9.01
N MET A 291 -12.13 -23.46 -8.72
CA MET A 291 -12.25 -22.41 -9.74
C MET A 291 -11.07 -22.41 -10.72
N MET A 292 -9.84 -22.52 -10.21
CA MET A 292 -8.60 -22.44 -10.99
C MET A 292 -8.17 -23.79 -11.58
N SER A 293 -8.91 -24.87 -11.31
CA SER A 293 -8.48 -26.24 -11.67
C SER A 293 -8.18 -26.41 -13.15
N GLN A 294 -9.04 -25.89 -14.02
CA GLN A 294 -8.90 -25.95 -15.48
C GLN A 294 -7.73 -25.11 -15.97
N GLU A 295 -7.52 -23.93 -15.38
CA GLU A 295 -6.43 -23.02 -15.75
C GLU A 295 -5.07 -23.64 -15.38
N TRP A 296 -4.93 -24.16 -14.16
CA TRP A 296 -3.70 -24.84 -13.75
C TRP A 296 -3.42 -26.13 -14.53
N GLU A 297 -4.46 -26.86 -14.92
CA GLU A 297 -4.31 -28.02 -15.82
C GLU A 297 -3.82 -27.58 -17.20
N HIS A 298 -4.40 -26.52 -17.75
CA HIS A 298 -3.98 -25.92 -19.01
C HIS A 298 -2.50 -25.49 -18.95
N ASP A 299 -2.11 -24.76 -17.92
CA ASP A 299 -0.72 -24.32 -17.70
C ASP A 299 0.25 -25.51 -17.63
N LYS A 300 -0.15 -26.58 -16.93
CA LYS A 300 0.65 -27.81 -16.85
C LYS A 300 0.81 -28.48 -18.22
N ILE A 301 -0.26 -28.51 -19.03
CA ILE A 301 -0.21 -29.04 -20.40
C ILE A 301 0.73 -28.18 -21.26
N LEU A 302 0.61 -26.85 -21.20
CA LEU A 302 1.48 -25.93 -21.92
C LEU A 302 2.95 -26.11 -21.53
N ALA A 303 3.26 -26.14 -20.23
CA ALA A 303 4.61 -26.35 -19.73
C ALA A 303 5.18 -27.71 -20.17
N THR A 304 4.35 -28.76 -20.19
CA THR A 304 4.75 -30.09 -20.66
C THR A 304 5.06 -30.08 -22.16
N ARG A 305 4.21 -29.43 -22.97
CA ARG A 305 4.40 -29.28 -24.41
C ARG A 305 5.64 -28.44 -24.74
N GLU A 306 5.83 -27.34 -24.03
CA GLU A 306 7.01 -26.49 -24.16
C GLU A 306 8.27 -27.30 -23.86
N ASN A 307 8.29 -28.05 -22.76
CA ASN A 307 9.43 -28.89 -22.40
C ASN A 307 9.67 -30.01 -23.44
N PHE A 308 8.61 -30.63 -23.95
CA PHE A 308 8.71 -31.63 -25.01
C PHE A 308 9.34 -31.03 -26.27
N LEU A 309 8.85 -29.88 -26.74
CA LEU A 309 9.41 -29.20 -27.90
C LEU A 309 10.86 -28.78 -27.65
N LYS A 310 11.18 -28.15 -26.52
CA LYS A 310 12.56 -27.78 -26.16
C LYS A 310 13.53 -28.96 -26.17
N THR A 311 13.05 -30.16 -25.84
CA THR A 311 13.89 -31.37 -25.76
C THR A 311 13.96 -32.11 -27.10
N HIS A 312 12.90 -32.09 -27.91
CA HIS A 312 12.73 -32.99 -29.05
C HIS A 312 12.53 -32.30 -30.39
N ILE A 313 12.55 -30.97 -30.46
CA ILE A 313 12.22 -30.24 -31.71
C ILE A 313 13.07 -30.68 -32.90
N ALA A 314 14.37 -30.90 -32.73
CA ALA A 314 15.25 -31.35 -33.81
C ALA A 314 14.81 -32.71 -34.38
N ARG A 315 14.50 -33.67 -33.51
CA ARG A 315 14.00 -35.00 -33.91
C ARG A 315 12.64 -34.90 -34.59
N VAL A 316 11.72 -34.10 -34.03
CA VAL A 316 10.38 -33.91 -34.61
C VAL A 316 10.48 -33.30 -36.01
N LEU A 317 11.36 -32.31 -36.20
CA LEU A 317 11.59 -31.69 -37.50
C LEU A 317 12.21 -32.68 -38.51
N GLN A 318 13.17 -33.49 -38.07
CA GLN A 318 13.77 -34.53 -38.90
C GLN A 318 12.75 -35.63 -39.29
N ASP A 319 11.90 -36.05 -38.35
CA ASP A 319 10.87 -37.06 -38.59
C ASP A 319 9.78 -36.54 -39.57
N LEU A 320 9.47 -35.23 -39.54
CA LEU A 320 8.44 -34.61 -40.40
C LEU A 320 8.95 -34.17 -41.78
N TYR A 321 10.15 -33.60 -41.84
CA TYR A 321 10.68 -32.93 -43.04
C TYR A 321 11.94 -33.60 -43.59
N GLY A 322 12.46 -34.65 -42.95
CA GLY A 322 13.72 -35.26 -43.34
C GLY A 322 14.86 -34.24 -43.38
N ASN A 323 15.67 -34.28 -44.43
CA ASN A 323 16.80 -33.36 -44.60
C ASN A 323 16.38 -31.92 -44.96
N GLU A 324 15.12 -31.70 -45.36
CA GLU A 324 14.63 -30.37 -45.73
C GLU A 324 14.50 -29.46 -44.50
N HIS A 325 14.47 -30.02 -43.29
CA HIS A 325 14.34 -29.23 -42.07
C HIS A 325 15.51 -28.25 -41.85
N GLU A 326 16.71 -28.56 -42.37
CA GLU A 326 17.87 -27.66 -42.24
C GLU A 326 17.61 -26.33 -42.96
N SER A 327 16.80 -26.35 -44.03
CA SER A 327 16.40 -25.15 -44.75
C SER A 327 15.41 -24.27 -43.98
N LEU A 328 14.74 -24.82 -42.98
CA LEU A 328 13.80 -24.09 -42.12
C LEU A 328 14.50 -23.33 -40.99
N LEU A 329 15.78 -23.63 -40.73
CA LEU A 329 16.55 -22.94 -39.71
C LEU A 329 16.99 -21.56 -40.22
N PRO A 330 16.99 -20.53 -39.35
CA PRO A 330 17.49 -19.23 -39.71
C PRO A 330 18.98 -19.30 -40.08
N ALA A 331 19.41 -18.44 -41.00
CA ALA A 331 20.82 -18.31 -41.34
C ALA A 331 21.62 -17.90 -40.09
N PHE A 332 22.56 -18.76 -39.65
CA PHE A 332 23.34 -18.53 -38.45
C PHE A 332 24.22 -17.29 -38.56
N ILE A 333 24.06 -16.35 -37.61
CA ILE A 333 24.87 -15.14 -37.49
C ILE A 333 25.63 -15.20 -36.16
N PRO A 334 26.96 -15.38 -36.17
CA PRO A 334 27.74 -15.44 -34.94
C PRO A 334 27.79 -14.06 -34.25
N VAL A 335 27.71 -14.06 -32.92
CA VAL A 335 27.78 -12.85 -32.10
C VAL A 335 29.22 -12.33 -32.04
N LYS A 336 29.35 -11.00 -32.07
CA LYS A 336 30.66 -10.35 -31.95
C LYS A 336 31.08 -10.28 -30.49
N VAL A 337 32.03 -11.12 -30.09
CA VAL A 337 32.64 -11.07 -28.75
C VAL A 337 33.94 -10.28 -28.82
N LYS A 338 34.12 -9.32 -27.91
CA LYS A 338 35.40 -8.62 -27.75
C LYS A 338 36.33 -9.52 -26.92
N PRO A 339 37.54 -9.86 -27.42
CA PRO A 339 38.51 -10.60 -26.63
C PRO A 339 38.98 -9.77 -25.44
N LEU A 340 38.99 -10.36 -24.24
CA LEU A 340 39.58 -9.75 -23.05
C LEU A 340 41.08 -10.10 -23.01
N ASN A 341 41.92 -9.30 -23.66
CA ASN A 341 43.37 -9.49 -23.58
C ASN A 341 44.01 -8.76 -22.40
N SER A 342 44.96 -9.45 -21.77
CA SER A 342 45.77 -8.96 -20.66
C SER A 342 46.86 -8.02 -21.19
N GLY A 343 46.60 -6.71 -21.13
CA GLY A 343 47.61 -5.67 -21.34
C GLY A 343 47.66 -5.10 -22.77
N ASP A 344 46.85 -4.09 -23.06
CA ASP A 344 47.37 -2.73 -23.33
C ASP A 344 46.24 -1.70 -23.52
N GLY A 345 46.42 -0.53 -22.89
CA GLY A 345 45.86 0.79 -23.25
C GLY A 345 44.35 1.07 -23.25
N THR A 346 43.48 0.19 -23.75
CA THR A 346 42.03 0.48 -23.94
C THR A 346 41.13 -0.72 -23.60
N ALA A 347 41.61 -1.60 -22.71
CA ALA A 347 41.01 -2.90 -22.44
C ALA A 347 40.21 -2.93 -21.12
N THR A 348 39.05 -3.60 -21.13
CA THR A 348 38.27 -3.92 -19.94
C THR A 348 38.93 -5.08 -19.19
N LYS A 349 39.26 -4.93 -17.90
CA LYS A 349 39.93 -5.98 -17.10
C LYS A 349 39.06 -7.24 -16.99
N LYS A 350 39.66 -8.44 -17.09
CA LYS A 350 38.99 -9.71 -16.75
C LYS A 350 38.54 -9.64 -15.28
N ALA A 351 37.22 -9.70 -15.05
CA ALA A 351 36.67 -9.68 -13.71
C ALA A 351 36.94 -11.02 -12.99
N PRO A 352 36.92 -11.05 -11.64
CA PRO A 352 36.92 -12.31 -10.91
C PRO A 352 35.72 -13.18 -11.29
N PHE A 353 35.89 -14.51 -11.31
CA PHE A 353 34.85 -15.47 -11.72
C PHE A 353 33.50 -15.25 -11.00
N HIS A 354 33.53 -14.97 -9.69
CA HIS A 354 32.32 -14.71 -8.90
C HIS A 354 31.55 -13.46 -9.34
N ALA A 355 32.23 -12.46 -9.92
CA ALA A 355 31.62 -11.23 -10.41
C ALA A 355 31.11 -11.33 -11.86
N ALA A 356 31.59 -12.33 -12.62
CA ALA A 356 31.21 -12.57 -14.02
C ALA A 356 30.14 -13.66 -14.18
N ASN A 357 29.59 -14.18 -13.07
CA ASN A 357 28.64 -15.29 -13.08
C ASN A 357 27.28 -14.86 -13.66
N PRO A 358 26.80 -15.47 -14.77
CA PRO A 358 25.53 -15.13 -15.42
C PRO A 358 24.26 -15.51 -14.63
N GLY A 359 24.40 -16.01 -13.39
CA GLY A 359 23.30 -16.40 -12.52
C GLY A 359 23.00 -17.90 -12.62
N ASN A 360 22.40 -18.47 -11.57
CA ASN A 360 22.29 -19.93 -11.41
C ASN A 360 21.51 -20.62 -12.54
N GLN A 361 20.43 -20.01 -13.03
CA GLN A 361 19.61 -20.59 -14.12
C GLN A 361 20.38 -20.62 -15.44
N GLU A 362 21.13 -19.55 -15.75
CA GLU A 362 21.97 -19.48 -16.95
C GLU A 362 23.11 -20.47 -16.89
N LEU A 363 23.76 -20.65 -15.73
CA LEU A 363 24.79 -21.68 -15.55
C LEU A 363 24.27 -23.09 -15.84
N VAL A 364 23.06 -23.44 -15.36
CA VAL A 364 22.43 -24.73 -15.63
C VAL A 364 22.15 -24.90 -17.13
N LEU A 365 21.67 -23.86 -17.80
CA LEU A 365 21.42 -23.88 -19.24
C LEU A 365 22.73 -24.06 -20.03
N ILE A 366 23.77 -23.28 -19.71
CA ILE A 366 25.09 -23.38 -20.32
C ILE A 366 25.65 -24.80 -20.15
N PHE A 367 25.60 -25.36 -18.95
CA PHE A 367 26.06 -26.72 -18.68
C PHE A 367 25.31 -27.76 -19.50
N ARG A 368 23.98 -27.70 -19.55
CA ARG A 368 23.16 -28.65 -20.33
C ARG A 368 23.44 -28.56 -21.82
N THR A 369 23.56 -27.35 -22.38
CA THR A 369 23.91 -27.17 -23.80
C THR A 369 25.31 -27.67 -24.10
N MET A 370 26.29 -27.40 -23.23
CA MET A 370 27.64 -27.95 -23.37
C MET A 370 27.64 -29.48 -23.37
N ARG A 371 26.98 -30.12 -22.39
CA ARG A 371 26.90 -31.60 -22.31
C ARG A 371 26.29 -32.22 -23.56
N ARG A 372 25.33 -31.56 -24.21
CA ARG A 372 24.69 -32.02 -25.45
C ARG A 372 25.59 -31.88 -26.68
N ASN A 373 26.46 -30.87 -26.71
CA ASN A 373 27.32 -30.58 -27.87
C ASN A 373 28.77 -31.05 -27.72
N GLU A 374 29.18 -31.51 -26.52
CA GLU A 374 30.54 -31.98 -26.26
C GLU A 374 30.84 -33.26 -27.05
N GLN A 375 31.96 -33.24 -27.77
CA GLN A 375 32.50 -34.39 -28.50
C GLN A 375 33.95 -34.62 -28.06
N GLU A 376 34.32 -35.89 -27.91
CA GLU A 376 35.64 -36.28 -27.43
C GLU A 376 36.74 -35.78 -28.39
N GLY A 377 37.74 -35.10 -27.84
CA GLY A 377 38.91 -34.61 -28.58
C GLY A 377 38.73 -33.30 -29.36
N GLN A 378 37.58 -32.61 -29.25
CA GLN A 378 37.38 -31.31 -29.91
C GLN A 378 37.84 -30.11 -29.08
N PRO A 379 38.32 -29.03 -29.71
CA PRO A 379 38.71 -27.81 -29.01
C PRO A 379 37.49 -27.08 -28.42
N ASP A 380 37.70 -26.37 -27.30
CA ASP A 380 36.63 -25.63 -26.61
C ASP A 380 35.98 -24.56 -27.52
N GLU A 381 36.73 -23.97 -28.45
CA GLU A 381 36.20 -23.00 -29.42
C GLU A 381 35.09 -23.59 -30.30
N GLU A 382 35.25 -24.85 -30.72
CA GLU A 382 34.25 -25.54 -31.54
C GLU A 382 33.03 -25.95 -30.71
N LEU A 383 33.23 -26.34 -29.45
CA LEU A 383 32.13 -26.57 -28.50
C LEU A 383 31.31 -25.29 -28.28
N ILE A 384 31.98 -24.16 -28.05
CA ILE A 384 31.34 -22.85 -27.86
C ILE A 384 30.52 -22.49 -29.10
N ARG A 385 31.09 -22.67 -30.30
CA ARG A 385 30.41 -22.39 -31.57
C ARG A 385 29.14 -23.21 -31.78
N ARG A 386 29.16 -24.48 -31.39
CA ARG A 386 27.97 -25.35 -31.45
C ARG A 386 26.90 -24.94 -30.45
N CYS A 387 27.31 -24.61 -29.22
CA CYS A 387 26.41 -24.08 -28.20
C CYS A 387 25.76 -22.76 -28.66
N GLU A 388 26.54 -21.85 -29.24
CA GLU A 388 26.09 -20.59 -29.80
C GLU A 388 25.05 -20.79 -30.92
N ARG A 389 25.33 -21.70 -31.86
CA ARG A 389 24.41 -22.06 -32.92
C ARG A 389 23.11 -22.65 -32.40
N GLU A 390 23.19 -23.50 -31.37
CA GLU A 390 22.00 -24.04 -30.73
C GLU A 390 21.15 -22.91 -30.13
N TRP A 391 21.73 -22.02 -29.31
CA TRP A 391 20.99 -20.90 -28.72
C TRP A 391 20.38 -19.97 -29.77
N PHE A 392 21.10 -19.72 -30.87
CA PHE A 392 20.58 -18.97 -32.01
C PHE A 392 19.36 -19.65 -32.65
N ASN A 393 19.44 -20.97 -32.89
CA ASN A 393 18.35 -21.74 -33.47
C ASN A 393 17.11 -21.81 -32.55
N PHE A 394 17.31 -21.76 -31.22
CA PHE A 394 16.23 -21.66 -30.25
C PHE A 394 15.64 -20.25 -30.11
N GLY A 395 16.22 -19.25 -30.80
CA GLY A 395 15.74 -17.87 -30.80
C GLY A 395 16.10 -17.09 -29.54
N ASP A 396 17.19 -17.45 -28.86
CA ASP A 396 17.67 -16.69 -27.70
C ASP A 396 18.13 -15.27 -28.12
N ASP A 397 17.90 -14.29 -27.23
CA ASP A 397 18.27 -12.89 -27.46
C ASP A 397 19.78 -12.73 -27.69
N GLU A 398 20.16 -11.90 -28.66
CA GLU A 398 21.55 -11.68 -29.08
C GLU A 398 22.47 -11.30 -27.90
N ARG A 399 21.99 -10.46 -26.96
CA ARG A 399 22.80 -10.04 -25.80
C ARG A 399 23.01 -11.19 -24.83
N ARG A 400 22.03 -12.08 -24.67
CA ARG A 400 22.17 -13.29 -23.84
C ARG A 400 23.18 -14.26 -24.46
N ILE A 401 23.08 -14.50 -25.76
CA ILE A 401 24.05 -15.33 -26.50
C ILE A 401 25.45 -14.72 -26.35
N GLN A 402 25.60 -13.41 -26.57
CA GLN A 402 26.87 -12.71 -26.39
C GLN A 402 27.44 -12.86 -24.98
N ALA A 403 26.61 -12.73 -23.94
CA ALA A 403 27.03 -12.90 -22.55
C ALA A 403 27.51 -14.34 -22.27
N ARG A 404 26.79 -15.36 -22.76
CA ARG A 404 27.16 -16.77 -22.60
C ARG A 404 28.44 -17.13 -23.33
N VAL A 405 28.59 -16.70 -24.58
CA VAL A 405 29.81 -16.90 -25.37
C VAL A 405 30.97 -16.18 -24.70
N THR A 406 30.80 -14.92 -24.28
CA THR A 406 31.84 -14.18 -23.53
C THR A 406 32.23 -14.89 -22.24
N PHE A 407 31.26 -15.43 -21.50
CA PHE A 407 31.53 -16.19 -20.28
C PHE A 407 32.34 -17.45 -20.58
N LEU A 408 31.91 -18.27 -21.54
CA LEU A 408 32.61 -19.49 -21.90
C LEU A 408 34.01 -19.21 -22.44
N THR A 409 34.18 -18.24 -23.34
CA THR A 409 35.50 -17.89 -23.90
C THR A 409 36.50 -17.47 -22.83
N ASN A 410 36.06 -16.75 -21.80
CA ASN A 410 36.96 -16.17 -20.81
C ASN A 410 37.13 -17.00 -19.52
N TYR A 411 36.17 -17.88 -19.21
CA TYR A 411 36.09 -18.59 -17.92
C TYR A 411 35.86 -20.10 -18.08
N MET A 412 36.15 -20.68 -19.26
CA MET A 412 35.93 -22.11 -19.52
C MET A 412 36.61 -23.01 -18.47
N GLN A 413 37.85 -22.69 -18.12
CA GLN A 413 38.64 -23.50 -17.21
C GLN A 413 38.06 -23.45 -15.79
N GLU A 414 37.84 -22.25 -15.27
CA GLU A 414 37.25 -22.02 -13.96
C GLU A 414 35.85 -22.66 -13.87
N TRP A 415 35.08 -22.60 -14.96
CA TRP A 415 33.76 -23.23 -15.02
C TRP A 415 33.83 -24.76 -14.94
N ARG A 416 34.76 -25.41 -15.67
CA ARG A 416 34.97 -26.86 -15.57
C ARG A 416 35.39 -27.27 -14.15
N ASP A 417 36.17 -26.45 -13.46
CA ASP A 417 36.58 -26.73 -12.08
C ASP A 417 35.40 -26.61 -11.09
N VAL A 418 34.52 -25.63 -11.28
CA VAL A 418 33.27 -25.49 -10.51
C VAL A 418 32.34 -26.70 -10.74
N ILE A 419 32.21 -27.17 -11.97
CA ILE A 419 31.42 -28.37 -12.31
C ILE A 419 31.93 -29.59 -11.53
N LYS A 420 33.26 -29.80 -11.50
CA LYS A 420 33.89 -30.90 -10.75
C LYS A 420 33.68 -30.77 -9.25
N GLN A 421 33.87 -29.57 -8.69
CA GLN A 421 33.76 -29.31 -7.26
C GLN A 421 32.32 -29.48 -6.75
N HIS A 422 31.33 -29.02 -7.50
CA HIS A 422 29.93 -29.02 -7.10
C HIS A 422 29.14 -30.24 -7.61
N ARG A 423 29.78 -31.15 -8.35
CA ARG A 423 29.16 -32.35 -8.95
C ARG A 423 27.86 -32.01 -9.70
N TYR A 424 27.92 -31.01 -10.57
CA TYR A 424 26.81 -30.62 -11.43
C TYR A 424 26.31 -31.74 -12.33
#